data_AF-A0A8D8F8A5-F1
#
_entry.id   AF-A0A8D8F8A5-F1
#
_cell.length_a   1.000
_cell.length_b   1.000
_cell.length_c   1.000
_cell.angle_alpha   90.00
_cell.angle_beta   90.00
_cell.angle_gamma   90.00
#
_symmetry.space_group_name_H-M   'P 1'
#
loop_
_entity.id
_entity.type
_entity.pdbx_description
1 polymer ?
#
loop_
_entity_poly.entity_id
_entity_poly.type
_entity_poly.pdbx_seq_one_letter_code
_entity_poly.pdbx_strand_id
1 'polypeptide(L)'
;SSSGQCRALTQQQQQVIELPEVRPPRAVWIENLDTVEERKLGIRELSNEVFGATPRIDIVHQNVEWQRKYRYVSFAHAKTRNEVRGGGRKPWPQKGLGKARHGSIRSPLWRGGGIAHGPRSPTTH
;
A
#
# COMPACT_ATOMS: atom_id res chain seq x y z
N SER A 1 8.94 -3.00 71.76
CA SER A 1 7.77 -3.56 71.07
C SER A 1 6.68 -2.51 71.06
N SER A 2 5.97 -2.37 69.93
CA SER A 2 5.09 -1.24 69.57
C SER A 2 5.87 0.03 69.16
N SER A 3 5.51 0.80 68.15
CA SER A 3 4.43 0.72 67.17
C SER A 3 4.65 1.83 66.17
N GLY A 4 4.33 1.56 64.90
CA GLY A 4 3.89 2.60 63.99
C GLY A 4 4.94 3.04 63.00
N GLN A 5 4.80 2.53 61.77
CA GLN A 5 4.96 3.32 60.55
C GLN A 5 4.44 2.47 59.37
N CYS A 6 3.12 2.43 59.21
CA CYS A 6 2.48 1.96 57.97
C CYS A 6 1.40 2.97 57.57
N ARG A 7 1.82 4.08 56.98
CA ARG A 7 0.95 4.92 56.14
C ARG A 7 1.71 5.22 54.85
N ALA A 8 1.77 4.23 53.97
CA ALA A 8 2.05 4.47 52.56
C ALA A 8 0.80 5.14 51.97
N LEU A 9 0.75 6.47 52.06
CA LEU A 9 -0.22 7.27 51.32
C LEU A 9 0.14 7.15 49.84
N THR A 10 -0.69 6.39 49.13
CA THR A 10 -0.79 6.33 47.67
C THR A 10 -0.80 7.73 47.08
N GLN A 11 0.34 8.15 46.52
CA GLN A 11 0.38 9.29 45.61
C GLN A 11 -0.25 8.84 44.29
N GLN A 12 -1.54 9.11 44.14
CA GLN A 12 -2.18 9.09 42.83
C GLN A 12 -1.54 10.22 42.01
N GLN A 13 -0.72 9.85 41.02
CA GLN A 13 -0.26 10.77 40.00
C GLN A 13 -1.49 11.23 39.22
N GLN A 14 -1.94 12.45 39.50
CA GLN A 14 -2.90 13.15 38.66
C GLN A 14 -2.21 13.38 37.31
N GLN A 15 -2.61 12.61 36.31
CA GLN A 15 -2.32 12.94 34.92
C GLN A 15 -3.03 14.25 34.62
N VAL A 16 -2.26 15.33 34.60
CA VAL A 16 -2.72 16.62 34.09
C VAL A 16 -3.06 16.39 32.62
N ILE A 17 -4.35 16.40 32.30
CA ILE A 17 -4.82 16.49 30.93
C ILE A 17 -4.49 17.92 30.51
N GLU A 18 -3.36 18.11 29.81
CA GLU A 18 -3.09 19.36 29.14
C GLU A 18 -4.19 19.57 28.10
N LEU A 19 -5.03 20.59 28.32
CA LEU A 19 -6.04 21.00 27.36
C LEU A 19 -5.33 21.40 26.06
N PRO A 20 -5.80 20.94 24.89
CA PRO A 20 -5.12 21.27 23.64
C PRO A 20 -5.11 22.78 23.47
N GLU A 21 -3.91 23.35 23.28
CA GLU A 21 -3.77 24.77 22.97
C GLU A 21 -4.61 25.12 21.74
N VAL A 22 -5.53 26.08 21.91
CA VAL A 22 -6.33 26.60 20.81
C VAL A 22 -5.40 27.43 19.92
N ARG A 23 -4.84 26.78 18.91
CA ARG A 23 -4.02 27.45 17.90
C ARG A 23 -4.89 28.40 17.07
N PRO A 24 -4.47 29.65 16.83
CA PRO A 24 -5.27 30.64 16.12
C PRO A 24 -5.58 30.19 14.68
N PRO A 25 -6.73 30.59 14.11
CA PRO A 25 -7.10 30.24 12.73
C PRO A 25 -6.12 30.85 11.72
N ARG A 26 -5.97 30.18 10.58
CA ARG A 26 -5.16 30.69 9.45
C ARG A 26 -6.02 31.55 8.55
N ALA A 27 -5.49 32.67 8.06
CA ALA A 27 -6.19 33.55 7.13
C ALA A 27 -5.63 33.39 5.70
N VAL A 28 -6.53 33.40 4.70
CA VAL A 28 -6.18 33.27 3.28
C VAL A 28 -6.93 34.34 2.47
N TRP A 29 -6.30 34.84 1.41
CA TRP A 29 -6.92 35.78 0.48
C TRP A 29 -7.93 35.07 -0.42
N ILE A 30 -9.08 35.70 -0.63
CA ILE A 30 -10.02 35.31 -1.69
C ILE A 30 -9.63 36.07 -2.95
N GLU A 31 -9.38 35.33 -4.00
CA GLU A 31 -9.03 35.84 -5.33
C GLU A 31 -10.20 35.69 -6.30
N ASN A 32 -10.06 36.28 -7.47
CA ASN A 32 -11.06 36.29 -8.52
C ASN A 32 -10.72 35.31 -9.65
N LEU A 33 -11.73 34.68 -10.27
CA LEU A 33 -11.57 33.78 -11.44
C LEU A 33 -12.31 34.30 -12.69
N ASP A 34 -12.82 35.54 -12.62
CA ASP A 34 -13.67 36.18 -13.63
C ASP A 34 -12.88 36.97 -14.68
N THR A 35 -11.72 37.49 -14.31
CA THR A 35 -10.83 38.26 -15.18
C THR A 35 -9.40 37.73 -15.10
N VAL A 36 -8.60 38.03 -16.12
CA VAL A 36 -7.17 37.62 -16.17
C VAL A 36 -6.33 38.40 -15.15
N GLU A 37 -6.80 39.57 -14.72
CA GLU A 37 -6.14 40.38 -13.70
C GLU A 37 -6.39 39.81 -12.31
N GLU A 38 -5.32 39.55 -11.56
CA GLU A 38 -5.40 39.11 -10.17
C GLU A 38 -5.88 40.25 -9.26
N ARG A 39 -6.99 40.02 -8.56
CA ARG A 39 -7.60 40.95 -7.60
C ARG A 39 -7.89 40.22 -6.29
N LYS A 40 -7.44 40.82 -5.19
CA LYS A 40 -7.72 40.33 -3.83
C LYS A 40 -9.08 40.88 -3.36
N LEU A 41 -10.10 40.04 -3.41
CA LEU A 41 -11.49 40.41 -3.09
C LEU A 41 -11.73 40.50 -1.57
N GLY A 42 -10.98 39.75 -0.77
CA GLY A 42 -11.11 39.77 0.68
C GLY A 42 -10.24 38.75 1.40
N ILE A 43 -10.41 38.63 2.71
CA ILE A 43 -9.72 37.66 3.57
C ILE A 43 -10.74 36.70 4.17
N ARG A 44 -10.40 35.41 4.24
CA ARG A 44 -11.19 34.39 4.92
C ARG A 44 -10.36 33.60 5.91
N GLU A 45 -10.97 33.28 7.05
CA GLU A 45 -10.38 32.44 8.08
C GLU A 45 -10.67 30.96 7.81
N LEU A 46 -9.66 30.12 8.08
CA LEU A 46 -9.67 28.66 7.93
C LEU A 46 -9.39 27.99 9.27
N SER A 47 -10.04 26.85 9.50
CA SER A 47 -9.79 26.04 10.69
C SER A 47 -8.33 25.60 10.76
N ASN A 48 -7.68 25.88 11.89
CA ASN A 48 -6.28 25.50 12.11
C ASN A 48 -6.10 23.99 12.26
N GLU A 49 -7.14 23.23 12.63
CA GLU A 49 -7.05 21.78 12.76
C GLU A 49 -6.76 21.09 11.42
N VAL A 50 -7.40 21.55 10.34
CA VAL A 50 -7.24 20.97 8.99
C VAL A 50 -6.08 21.61 8.25
N PHE A 51 -6.03 22.95 8.23
CA PHE A 51 -5.08 23.70 7.39
C PHE A 51 -3.78 24.07 8.12
N GLY A 52 -3.72 23.88 9.43
CA GLY A 52 -2.55 24.12 10.29
C GLY A 52 -1.97 22.86 10.91
N ALA A 53 -2.35 21.69 10.40
CA ALA A 53 -1.72 20.43 10.74
C ALA A 53 -0.25 20.43 10.31
N THR A 54 0.62 19.83 11.13
CA THR A 54 2.03 19.62 10.80
C THR A 54 2.13 18.69 9.59
N PRO A 55 2.86 19.05 8.52
CA PRO A 55 2.90 18.25 7.30
C PRO A 55 3.58 16.90 7.56
N ARG A 56 2.77 15.84 7.56
CA ARG A 56 3.21 14.45 7.71
C ARG A 56 3.47 13.82 6.35
N ILE A 57 4.71 13.95 5.88
CA ILE A 57 5.15 13.47 4.55
C ILE A 57 4.97 11.95 4.41
N ASP A 58 5.13 11.21 5.51
CA ASP A 58 4.91 9.77 5.58
C ASP A 58 3.47 9.37 5.21
N ILE A 59 2.47 10.07 5.77
CA ILE A 59 1.06 9.80 5.48
C ILE A 59 0.73 10.20 4.03
N VAL A 60 1.24 11.35 3.57
CA VAL A 60 1.03 11.80 2.18
C VAL A 60 1.57 10.77 1.20
N HIS A 61 2.79 10.28 1.42
CA HIS A 61 3.39 9.23 0.59
C HIS A 61 2.57 7.93 0.61
N GLN A 62 2.15 7.46 1.79
CA GLN A 62 1.32 6.26 1.92
C GLN A 62 -0.01 6.39 1.17
N ASN A 63 -0.66 7.55 1.26
CA ASN A 63 -1.93 7.80 0.58
C ASN A 63 -1.76 7.82 -0.93
N VAL A 64 -0.72 8.49 -1.45
CA VAL A 64 -0.42 8.50 -2.89
C VAL A 64 -0.14 7.10 -3.42
N GLU A 65 0.67 6.31 -2.71
CA GLU A 65 0.95 4.92 -3.09
C GLU A 65 -0.31 4.04 -3.04
N TRP A 66 -1.16 4.21 -2.01
CA TRP A 66 -2.43 3.52 -1.90
C TRP A 66 -3.37 3.84 -3.07
N GLN A 67 -3.54 5.11 -3.42
CA GLN A 67 -4.39 5.53 -4.54
C GLN A 67 -3.89 4.97 -5.88
N ARG A 68 -2.56 4.93 -6.09
CA ARG A 68 -1.96 4.36 -7.30
C ARG A 68 -2.23 2.86 -7.40
N LYS A 69 -2.03 2.11 -6.32
CA LYS A 69 -2.23 0.65 -6.28
C LYS A 69 -3.70 0.26 -6.39
N TYR A 70 -4.58 0.96 -5.67
CA TYR A 70 -6.03 0.72 -5.68
C TYR A 70 -6.64 0.77 -7.09
N ARG A 71 -6.13 1.67 -7.94
CA ARG A 71 -6.60 1.84 -9.32
C ARG A 71 -5.91 0.91 -10.32
N TYR A 72 -4.85 0.22 -9.93
CA TYR A 72 -4.01 -0.54 -10.84
C TYR A 72 -4.45 -2.01 -10.91
N VAL A 73 -4.70 -2.47 -12.14
CA VAL A 73 -5.03 -3.87 -12.45
C VAL A 73 -4.03 -4.41 -13.45
N SER A 74 -3.33 -5.47 -13.08
CA SER A 74 -2.38 -6.14 -13.96
C SER A 74 -3.09 -7.19 -14.80
N PHE A 75 -3.02 -7.02 -16.12
CA PHE A 75 -3.54 -7.98 -17.09
C PHE A 75 -2.48 -8.96 -17.63
N ALA A 76 -1.25 -8.90 -17.10
CA ALA A 76 -0.16 -9.77 -17.53
C ALA A 76 -0.49 -11.24 -17.23
N HIS A 77 -0.46 -12.10 -18.25
CA HIS A 77 -0.80 -13.51 -18.14
C HIS A 77 0.24 -14.39 -18.81
N ALA A 78 0.83 -15.30 -18.04
CA ALA A 78 1.71 -16.35 -18.53
C ALA A 78 0.97 -17.69 -18.62
N LYS A 79 1.11 -18.38 -19.76
CA LYS A 79 0.53 -19.71 -19.95
C LYS A 79 1.32 -20.76 -19.16
N THR A 80 0.61 -21.49 -18.31
CA THR A 80 1.14 -22.68 -17.64
C THR A 80 1.29 -23.85 -18.62
N ARG A 81 2.02 -24.89 -18.21
CA ARG A 81 2.20 -26.11 -19.03
C ARG A 81 0.88 -26.79 -19.45
N ASN A 82 -0.21 -26.54 -18.73
CA ASN A 82 -1.52 -27.09 -19.02
C ASN A 82 -2.26 -26.28 -20.10
N GLU A 83 -2.03 -24.96 -20.14
CA GLU A 83 -2.67 -24.02 -21.07
C GLU A 83 -1.95 -23.92 -22.43
N VAL A 84 -0.65 -24.24 -22.48
CA VAL A 84 0.09 -24.37 -23.75
C VAL A 84 -0.52 -25.50 -24.59
N ARG A 85 -0.60 -25.38 -25.92
CA ARG A 85 -1.20 -26.38 -26.83
C ARG A 85 -0.29 -27.63 -27.03
N GLY A 86 -0.83 -28.80 -27.42
CA GLY A 86 -0.04 -30.02 -27.74
C GLY A 86 0.22 -31.02 -26.60
N GLY A 87 1.44 -31.55 -26.42
CA GLY A 87 1.93 -32.09 -25.13
C GLY A 87 1.26 -33.25 -24.39
N GLY A 88 0.21 -33.88 -24.90
CA GLY A 88 -0.50 -34.98 -24.23
C GLY A 88 0.18 -36.35 -24.33
N ARG A 89 1.06 -36.54 -25.33
CA ARG A 89 1.82 -37.78 -25.52
C ARG A 89 3.20 -37.66 -24.88
N LYS A 90 3.61 -38.70 -24.16
CA LYS A 90 4.97 -38.82 -23.63
C LYS A 90 5.99 -38.82 -24.80
N PRO A 91 7.06 -38.00 -24.76
CA PRO A 91 8.00 -37.88 -25.87
C PRO A 91 8.72 -39.20 -26.23
N TRP A 92 9.07 -39.99 -25.21
CA TRP A 92 9.72 -41.29 -25.36
C TRP A 92 9.45 -42.22 -24.16
N PRO A 93 9.62 -43.55 -24.31
CA PRO A 93 9.54 -44.49 -23.20
C PRO A 93 10.55 -44.16 -22.09
N GLN A 94 10.23 -44.58 -20.87
CA GLN A 94 10.99 -44.22 -19.67
C GLN A 94 12.44 -44.74 -19.67
N LYS A 95 12.71 -45.83 -20.42
CA LYS A 95 13.98 -46.55 -20.49
C LYS A 95 14.25 -46.97 -21.95
N GLY A 96 15.50 -47.33 -22.25
CA GLY A 96 15.92 -47.87 -23.55
C GLY A 96 16.58 -46.88 -24.51
N LEU A 97 16.30 -45.57 -24.38
CA LEU A 97 16.81 -44.54 -25.31
C LEU A 97 18.08 -43.80 -24.85
N GLY A 98 18.55 -44.01 -23.61
CA GLY A 98 19.72 -43.30 -23.05
C GLY A 98 19.54 -41.79 -22.86
N LYS A 99 18.34 -41.24 -23.12
CA LYS A 99 18.01 -39.80 -22.96
C LYS A 99 17.49 -39.48 -21.56
N ALA A 100 17.55 -38.19 -21.19
CA ALA A 100 16.91 -37.67 -19.98
C ALA A 100 15.41 -37.99 -19.93
N ARG A 101 14.83 -38.09 -18.73
CA ARG A 101 13.43 -38.50 -18.54
C ARG A 101 12.50 -37.29 -18.66
N HIS A 102 11.54 -37.35 -19.59
CA HIS A 102 10.52 -36.31 -19.73
C HIS A 102 9.11 -36.89 -19.82
N GLY A 103 8.17 -36.20 -19.17
CA GLY A 103 6.75 -36.56 -19.18
C GLY A 103 5.94 -35.84 -20.26
N SER A 104 6.31 -34.61 -20.62
CA SER A 104 5.63 -33.80 -21.63
C SER A 104 6.59 -32.78 -22.24
N ILE A 105 6.42 -32.47 -23.52
CA ILE A 105 7.15 -31.40 -24.22
C ILE A 105 6.75 -29.98 -23.76
N ARG A 106 5.65 -29.84 -23.00
CA ARG A 106 5.19 -28.53 -22.50
C ARG A 106 5.79 -28.14 -21.14
N SER A 107 6.69 -28.97 -20.60
CA SER A 107 7.33 -28.67 -19.32
C SER A 107 8.15 -27.38 -19.42
N PRO A 108 8.27 -26.57 -18.35
CA PRO A 108 9.07 -25.34 -18.36
C PRO A 108 10.55 -25.53 -18.73
N LEU A 109 11.06 -26.76 -18.62
CA LEU A 109 12.42 -27.13 -19.04
C LEU A 109 12.60 -27.14 -20.56
N TRP A 110 11.50 -27.26 -21.32
CA TRP A 110 11.51 -27.31 -22.78
C TRP A 110 11.33 -25.92 -23.37
N ARG A 111 11.99 -25.67 -24.52
CA ARG A 111 11.74 -24.46 -25.31
C ARG A 111 10.28 -24.45 -25.79
N GLY A 112 9.59 -23.33 -25.60
CA GLY A 112 8.15 -23.22 -25.89
C GLY A 112 7.24 -23.96 -24.91
N GLY A 113 7.80 -24.47 -23.80
CA GLY A 113 7.02 -24.99 -22.68
C GLY A 113 6.29 -23.88 -21.91
N GLY A 114 5.43 -24.28 -20.98
CA GLY A 114 4.74 -23.32 -20.11
C GLY A 114 5.68 -22.68 -19.08
N ILE A 115 5.30 -21.51 -18.57
CA ILE A 115 6.05 -20.81 -17.52
C ILE A 115 5.66 -21.41 -16.16
N ALA A 116 6.65 -21.70 -15.31
CA ALA A 116 6.42 -22.31 -13.98
C ALA A 116 5.80 -21.31 -13.00
N HIS A 117 6.45 -20.15 -12.80
CA HIS A 117 6.01 -19.08 -11.90
C HIS A 117 5.93 -17.78 -12.70
N GLY A 118 4.81 -17.60 -13.40
CA GLY A 118 4.53 -16.40 -14.18
C GLY A 118 3.31 -15.65 -13.65
N PRO A 119 3.09 -14.41 -14.09
CA PRO A 119 1.93 -13.63 -13.68
C PRO A 119 0.63 -14.30 -14.12
N ARG A 120 -0.40 -14.23 -13.26
CA ARG A 120 -1.71 -14.85 -13.46
C ARG A 120 -2.79 -13.77 -13.48
N SER A 121 -3.14 -13.33 -14.68
CA SER A 121 -4.17 -12.30 -14.90
C SER A 121 -5.61 -12.81 -14.66
N PRO A 122 -6.53 -11.93 -14.22
CA PRO A 122 -6.27 -10.56 -13.74
C PRO A 122 -5.84 -10.56 -12.28
N THR A 123 -4.83 -9.75 -11.92
CA THR A 123 -4.43 -9.52 -10.52
C THR A 123 -4.60 -8.04 -10.18
N THR A 124 -5.41 -7.75 -9.17
CA THR A 124 -5.48 -6.42 -8.53
C THR A 124 -4.38 -6.31 -7.48
N HIS A 125 -3.79 -5.13 -7.32
CA HIS A 125 -2.76 -4.85 -6.32
C HIS A 125 -3.30 -4.60 -4.92
#